data_AF-W4E3S2-F1
#
_entry.id   AF-W4E3S2-F1
#
_cell.length_a   1.000
_cell.length_b   1.000
_cell.length_c   1.000
_cell.angle_alpha   90.00
_cell.angle_beta   90.00
_cell.angle_gamma   90.00
#
_symmetry.space_group_name_H-M   'P 1'
#
loop_
_entity.id
_entity.type
_entity.pdbx_description
1 polymer ?
#
loop_
_entity_poly.entity_id
_entity_poly.type
_entity_poly.pdbx_seq_one_letter_code
_entity_poly.pdbx_strand_id
1 'polypeptide(L)'
;MPFFFPQVGEKEWVQLKAISNYTYLVTRTARQIREKKRRGDGMEYVEKIMTLIANSGEARSKAMEAIQVAKTNDFIAAKKMLQEASDVLRMAHKIQTGLIQEEAGGSKQEITILMIHAQDHLMNAMTVKDLAAEFIELYEVNKK
;
A
#
# COMPACT_ATOMS: atom_id res chain seq x y z
N MET A 1 -33.18 44.14 -37.56
CA MET A 1 -32.03 44.87 -37.00
C MET A 1 -30.77 44.04 -37.21
N PRO A 2 -29.73 44.54 -37.89
CA PRO A 2 -28.47 43.83 -37.98
C PRO A 2 -27.68 44.02 -36.68
N PHE A 3 -27.13 42.93 -36.14
CA PHE A 3 -26.25 42.95 -34.98
C PHE A 3 -24.91 43.60 -35.35
N PHE A 4 -24.57 44.70 -34.70
CA PHE A 4 -23.29 45.39 -34.88
C PHE A 4 -22.22 44.68 -34.02
N PHE A 5 -21.37 43.86 -34.63
CA PHE A 5 -20.18 43.34 -33.96
C PHE A 5 -19.05 44.37 -34.06
N PRO A 6 -18.43 44.79 -32.94
CA PRO A 6 -17.30 45.70 -32.99
C PRO A 6 -16.09 45.04 -33.68
N GLN A 7 -15.45 45.77 -34.60
CA GLN A 7 -14.20 45.33 -35.23
C GLN A 7 -13.06 45.49 -34.23
N VAL A 8 -12.55 44.36 -33.72
CA VAL A 8 -11.39 44.32 -32.82
C VAL A 8 -10.12 44.63 -33.64
N GLY A 9 -9.30 45.57 -33.16
CA GLY A 9 -8.09 46.01 -33.86
C GLY A 9 -6.99 44.94 -33.85
N GLU A 10 -6.09 44.96 -34.84
CA GLU A 10 -5.01 43.96 -34.99
C GLU A 10 -4.11 43.83 -33.75
N LYS A 11 -3.84 44.94 -33.06
CA LYS A 11 -3.07 44.95 -31.79
C LYS A 11 -3.81 44.24 -30.65
N GLU A 12 -5.13 44.41 -30.54
CA GLU A 12 -5.95 43.72 -29.55
C GLU A 12 -6.00 42.21 -29.83
N TRP A 13 -6.06 41.82 -31.11
CA TRP A 13 -5.99 40.41 -31.50
C TRP A 13 -4.67 39.73 -31.12
N VAL A 14 -3.54 40.41 -31.30
CA VAL A 14 -2.23 39.89 -30.88
C VAL A 14 -2.17 39.73 -29.36
N GLN A 15 -2.70 40.70 -28.62
CA GLN A 15 -2.74 40.66 -27.16
C GLN A 15 -3.66 39.54 -26.63
N LEU A 16 -4.83 39.34 -27.23
CA LEU A 16 -5.74 38.25 -26.90
C LEU A 16 -5.12 36.87 -27.19
N LYS A 17 -4.41 36.72 -28.31
CA LYS A 17 -3.67 35.49 -28.62
C LYS A 17 -2.56 35.21 -27.60
N ALA A 18 -1.84 36.25 -27.16
CA ALA A 18 -0.80 36.11 -26.15
C ALA A 18 -1.37 35.65 -24.80
N ILE A 19 -2.48 36.24 -24.35
CA ILE A 19 -3.16 35.85 -23.10
C ILE A 19 -3.71 34.41 -23.18
N SER A 20 -4.32 34.05 -24.31
CA SER A 20 -4.83 32.69 -24.54
C SER A 20 -3.69 31.65 -24.51
N ASN A 21 -2.59 31.92 -25.20
CA ASN A 21 -1.41 31.05 -25.20
C ASN A 21 -0.79 30.91 -23.80
N TYR A 22 -0.69 32.01 -23.06
CA TYR A 22 -0.18 31.99 -21.68
C TYR A 22 -1.09 31.17 -20.76
N THR A 23 -2.41 31.38 -20.85
CA THR A 23 -3.40 30.63 -20.07
C THR A 23 -3.33 29.13 -20.38
N TYR A 24 -3.19 28.78 -21.67
CA TYR A 24 -3.03 27.39 -22.11
C TYR A 24 -1.74 26.76 -21.58
N LEU A 25 -0.62 27.48 -21.62
CA LEU A 25 0.66 27.01 -21.08
C LEU A 25 0.57 26.76 -19.57
N VAL A 26 0.04 27.71 -18.80
CA VAL A 26 -0.09 27.58 -17.34
C VAL A 26 -1.01 26.42 -16.96
N THR A 27 -2.16 26.28 -17.62
CA THR A 27 -3.09 25.16 -17.35
C THR A 27 -2.50 23.81 -17.76
N ARG A 28 -1.79 23.72 -18.89
CA ARG A 28 -1.09 22.51 -19.32
C ARG A 28 0.01 22.10 -18.34
N THR A 29 0.85 23.04 -17.90
CA THR A 29 1.93 22.78 -16.94
C THR A 29 1.36 22.37 -15.57
N ALA A 30 0.34 23.06 -15.07
CA ALA A 30 -0.33 22.70 -13.81
C ALA A 30 -0.93 21.28 -13.87
N ARG A 31 -1.55 20.91 -15.00
CA ARG A 31 -2.06 19.56 -15.23
C ARG A 31 -0.94 18.52 -15.22
N GLN A 32 0.18 18.78 -15.91
CA GLN A 32 1.32 17.86 -15.94
C GLN A 32 1.96 17.66 -14.56
N ILE A 33 2.10 18.73 -13.76
CA ILE A 33 2.60 18.65 -12.38
C ILE A 33 1.64 17.82 -11.52
N ARG A 34 0.33 18.08 -11.61
CA ARG A 34 -0.70 17.33 -10.88
C ARG A 34 -0.71 15.84 -11.26
N GLU A 35 -0.60 15.51 -12.54
CA GLU A 35 -0.52 14.13 -13.03
C GLU A 35 0.78 13.43 -12.60
N LYS A 36 1.91 14.15 -12.59
CA LYS A 36 3.19 13.61 -12.12
C LYS A 36 3.16 13.32 -10.62
N LYS A 37 2.58 14.22 -9.82
CA LYS A 37 2.36 14.02 -8.38
C LYS A 37 1.45 12.81 -8.14
N ARG A 38 0.28 12.76 -8.80
CA ARG A 38 -0.66 11.64 -8.68
C ARG A 38 -0.04 10.28 -9.08
N ARG A 39 0.84 10.27 -10.08
CA ARG A 39 1.59 9.06 -10.47
C ARG A 39 2.63 8.64 -9.44
N GLY A 40 3.31 9.60 -8.81
CA GLY A 40 4.24 9.33 -7.70
C GLY A 40 3.52 8.71 -6.51
N ASP A 41 2.45 9.37 -6.05
CA ASP A 41 1.62 8.90 -4.93
C ASP A 41 1.06 7.48 -5.20
N GLY A 42 0.63 7.22 -6.45
CA GLY A 42 0.14 5.90 -6.87
C GLY A 42 1.22 4.80 -6.87
N MET A 43 2.46 5.11 -7.24
CA MET A 43 3.56 4.15 -7.18
C MET A 43 3.95 3.81 -5.74
N GLU A 44 4.06 4.83 -4.87
CA GLU A 44 4.33 4.61 -3.45
C GLU A 44 3.23 3.73 -2.80
N TYR A 45 1.98 3.96 -3.17
CA TYR A 45 0.86 3.17 -2.67
C TYR A 45 0.93 1.69 -3.08
N VAL A 46 1.22 1.42 -4.36
CA VAL A 46 1.40 0.05 -4.86
C VAL A 46 2.61 -0.62 -4.21
N GLU A 47 3.69 0.11 -3.96
CA GLU A 47 4.85 -0.41 -3.25
C GLU A 47 4.48 -0.87 -1.83
N LYS A 48 3.77 -0.04 -1.05
CA LYS A 48 3.26 -0.42 0.29
C LYS A 48 2.44 -1.71 0.24
N ILE A 49 1.54 -1.84 -0.74
CA ILE A 49 0.71 -3.03 -0.96
C ILE A 49 1.56 -4.27 -1.25
N MET A 50 2.54 -4.16 -2.14
CA MET A 50 3.40 -5.29 -2.50
C MET A 50 4.30 -5.71 -1.32
N THR A 51 4.81 -4.75 -0.55
CA THR A 51 5.54 -5.03 0.70
C THR A 51 4.67 -5.76 1.72
N LEU A 52 3.39 -5.37 1.87
CA LEU A 52 2.45 -6.09 2.74
C LEU A 52 2.29 -7.55 2.29
N ILE A 53 2.05 -7.80 1.00
CA ILE A 53 1.88 -9.17 0.46
C ILE A 53 3.15 -10.01 0.70
N ALA A 54 4.31 -9.47 0.34
CA ALA A 54 5.58 -10.19 0.42
C ALA A 54 5.93 -10.56 1.87
N ASN A 55 5.89 -9.59 2.79
CA ASN A 55 6.22 -9.82 4.20
C ASN A 55 5.21 -10.76 4.87
N SER A 56 3.93 -10.63 4.54
CA SER A 56 2.89 -11.52 5.08
C SER A 56 3.07 -12.95 4.58
N GLY A 57 3.42 -13.11 3.29
CA GLY A 57 3.75 -14.41 2.71
C GLY A 57 4.95 -15.06 3.38
N GLU A 58 6.04 -14.31 3.59
CA GLU A 58 7.23 -14.80 4.30
C GLU A 58 6.88 -15.22 5.73
N ALA A 59 6.21 -14.37 6.50
CA ALA A 59 5.88 -14.67 7.87
C ALA A 59 4.97 -15.89 8.01
N ARG A 60 3.98 -16.03 7.12
CA ARG A 60 3.11 -17.21 7.08
C ARG A 60 3.93 -18.47 6.82
N SER A 61 4.85 -18.44 5.86
CA SER A 61 5.71 -19.60 5.55
C SER A 61 6.56 -19.97 6.76
N LYS A 62 7.21 -18.99 7.41
CA LYS A 62 8.00 -19.23 8.64
C LYS A 62 7.16 -19.80 9.78
N ALA A 63 5.93 -19.32 9.98
CA ALA A 63 5.03 -19.86 11.00
C ALA A 63 4.66 -21.32 10.69
N MET A 64 4.38 -21.66 9.43
CA MET A 64 4.09 -23.04 9.02
C MET A 64 5.33 -23.95 9.15
N GLU A 65 6.51 -23.46 8.82
CA GLU A 65 7.78 -24.17 9.00
C GLU A 65 8.06 -24.41 10.50
N ALA A 66 7.78 -23.43 11.36
CA ALA A 66 7.91 -23.57 12.80
C ALA A 66 7.06 -24.73 13.35
N ILE A 67 5.81 -24.87 12.88
CA ILE A 67 4.95 -26.01 13.22
C ILE A 67 5.60 -27.32 12.75
N GLN A 68 6.15 -27.36 11.54
CA GLN A 68 6.74 -28.56 10.97
C GLN A 68 8.00 -29.01 11.72
N VAL A 69 8.83 -28.06 12.18
CA VAL A 69 10.01 -28.32 13.00
C VAL A 69 9.63 -28.76 14.43
N ALA A 70 8.56 -28.20 15.00
CA ALA A 70 8.05 -28.65 16.29
C ALA A 70 7.54 -30.09 16.27
N LYS A 71 6.96 -30.55 15.15
CA LYS A 71 6.57 -31.97 14.99
C LYS A 71 7.74 -32.94 15.08
N THR A 72 8.97 -32.49 14.77
CA THR A 72 10.20 -33.29 14.92
C THR A 72 10.85 -33.12 16.30
N ASN A 73 10.13 -32.52 17.26
CA ASN A 73 10.57 -32.24 18.63
C ASN A 73 11.72 -31.23 18.76
N ASP A 74 12.01 -30.43 17.73
CA ASP A 74 12.99 -29.34 17.80
C ASP A 74 12.30 -28.01 18.14
N PHE A 75 11.95 -27.85 19.42
CA PHE A 75 11.21 -26.68 19.88
C PHE A 75 12.06 -25.40 19.90
N ILE A 76 13.39 -25.52 19.98
CA ILE A 76 14.28 -24.36 19.98
C ILE A 76 14.26 -23.72 18.59
N ALA A 77 14.46 -24.52 17.54
CA ALA A 77 14.39 -24.02 16.17
C ALA A 77 12.97 -23.55 15.82
N ALA A 78 11.92 -24.27 16.24
CA ALA A 78 10.54 -23.85 16.04
C ALA A 78 10.24 -22.47 16.66
N LYS A 79 10.62 -22.24 17.93
CA LYS A 79 10.44 -20.95 18.62
C LYS A 79 11.22 -19.83 17.93
N LYS A 80 12.43 -20.12 17.42
CA LYS A 80 13.21 -19.15 16.63
C LYS A 80 12.48 -18.75 15.34
N MET A 81 11.98 -19.72 14.57
CA MET A 81 11.25 -19.44 13.33
C MET A 81 9.96 -18.65 13.59
N LEU A 82 9.26 -18.97 14.68
CA LEU A 82 8.07 -18.24 15.10
C LEU A 82 8.40 -16.79 15.49
N GLN A 83 9.53 -16.57 16.16
CA GLN A 83 10.00 -15.22 16.48
C GLN A 83 10.33 -14.43 15.22
N GLU A 84 11.01 -15.04 14.25
CA GLU A 84 11.29 -14.39 12.96
C GLU A 84 10.00 -14.05 12.20
N ALA A 85 8.99 -14.93 12.21
CA ALA A 85 7.67 -14.65 11.65
C ALA A 85 7.01 -13.44 12.34
N SER A 86 7.10 -13.36 13.66
CA SER A 86 6.58 -12.25 14.47
C SER A 86 7.24 -10.91 14.12
N ASP A 87 8.56 -10.90 13.95
CA ASP A 87 9.30 -9.69 13.59
C ASP A 87 8.92 -9.16 12.20
N VAL A 88 8.76 -10.06 11.23
CA VAL A 88 8.29 -9.71 9.87
C VAL A 88 6.86 -9.20 9.89
N LEU A 89 5.95 -9.87 10.61
CA LEU A 89 4.56 -9.41 10.77
C LEU A 89 4.47 -8.05 11.43
N ARG A 90 5.30 -7.77 12.44
CA ARG A 90 5.32 -6.46 13.10
C ARG A 90 5.65 -5.34 12.11
N MET A 91 6.56 -5.59 11.15
CA MET A 91 6.87 -4.60 10.11
C MET A 91 5.68 -4.40 9.16
N ALA A 92 5.05 -5.47 8.69
CA ALA A 92 3.87 -5.39 7.83
C ALA A 92 2.67 -4.72 8.54
N HIS A 93 2.43 -5.05 9.80
CA HIS A 93 1.36 -4.47 10.61
C HIS A 93 1.55 -2.97 10.83
N LYS A 94 2.78 -2.48 10.95
CA LYS A 94 3.06 -1.04 11.02
C LYS A 94 2.64 -0.32 9.74
N ILE A 95 2.88 -0.93 8.58
CA ILE A 95 2.42 -0.37 7.29
C ILE A 95 0.90 -0.33 7.27
N GLN A 96 0.22 -1.44 7.61
CA GLN A 96 -1.25 -1.49 7.68
C GLN A 96 -1.81 -0.42 8.64
N THR A 97 -1.23 -0.28 9.83
CA THR A 97 -1.63 0.72 10.82
C THR A 97 -1.47 2.14 10.26
N GLY A 98 -0.36 2.41 9.57
CA GLY A 98 -0.14 3.69 8.90
C GLY A 98 -1.20 3.99 7.84
N LEU A 99 -1.57 3.02 7.00
CA LEU A 99 -2.63 3.18 6.00
C LEU A 99 -3.99 3.50 6.65
N ILE A 100 -4.33 2.82 7.75
CA ILE A 100 -5.57 3.10 8.51
C ILE A 100 -5.54 4.51 9.12
N GLN A 101 -4.39 4.93 9.66
CA GLN A 101 -4.22 6.28 10.21
C GLN A 101 -4.35 7.36 9.13
N GLU A 102 -3.75 7.14 7.96
CA GLU A 102 -3.87 8.03 6.80
C GLU A 102 -5.35 8.17 6.37
N GLU A 103 -6.07 7.06 6.29
CA GLU A 103 -7.50 7.03 5.95
C GLU A 103 -8.36 7.77 7.00
N ALA A 104 -8.15 7.50 8.29
CA ALA A 104 -8.84 8.16 9.39
C ALA A 104 -8.54 9.68 9.44
N GLY A 105 -7.35 10.09 9.00
CA GLY A 105 -6.94 11.48 8.85
C GLY A 105 -7.58 12.21 7.66
N GLY A 106 -8.41 11.53 6.87
CA GLY A 106 -9.12 12.10 5.71
C GLY A 106 -8.41 11.89 4.37
N SER A 107 -7.28 11.17 4.33
CA SER A 107 -6.65 10.75 3.09
C SER A 107 -7.42 9.59 2.49
N LYS A 108 -8.36 9.88 1.58
CA LYS A 108 -9.07 8.82 0.85
C LYS A 108 -8.09 8.06 -0.03
N GLN A 109 -7.73 6.85 0.40
CA GLN A 109 -6.98 5.92 -0.43
C GLN A 109 -7.93 5.13 -1.34
N GLU A 110 -7.41 4.72 -2.50
CA GLU A 110 -8.18 3.92 -3.44
C GLU A 110 -8.24 2.48 -2.96
N ILE A 111 -9.46 2.00 -2.65
CA ILE A 111 -9.68 0.59 -2.31
C ILE A 111 -9.67 -0.21 -3.61
N THR A 112 -8.64 -1.03 -3.77
CA THR A 112 -8.48 -1.94 -4.92
C THR A 112 -8.54 -3.38 -4.47
N ILE A 113 -8.81 -4.32 -5.40
CA ILE A 113 -8.73 -5.76 -5.11
C ILE A 113 -7.35 -6.14 -4.57
N LEU A 114 -6.29 -5.50 -5.07
CA LEU A 114 -4.92 -5.79 -4.63
C LEU A 114 -4.67 -5.31 -3.19
N MET A 115 -5.23 -4.16 -2.78
CA MET A 115 -5.17 -3.71 -1.38
C MET A 115 -5.92 -4.67 -0.45
N ILE A 116 -7.14 -5.08 -0.83
CA ILE A 116 -7.92 -6.07 -0.06
C ILE A 116 -7.12 -7.36 0.09
N HIS A 117 -6.55 -7.86 -1.01
CA HIS A 117 -5.72 -9.05 -1.01
C HIS A 117 -4.49 -8.94 -0.09
N ALA A 118 -3.85 -7.78 -0.05
CA ALA A 118 -2.73 -7.53 0.85
C ALA A 118 -3.14 -7.57 2.34
N GLN A 119 -4.29 -6.99 2.68
CA GLN A 119 -4.83 -7.05 4.04
C GLN A 119 -5.23 -8.48 4.42
N ASP A 120 -5.85 -9.22 3.50
CA ASP A 120 -6.20 -10.63 3.70
C ASP A 120 -4.96 -11.48 3.98
N HIS A 121 -3.88 -11.30 3.22
CA HIS A 121 -2.60 -11.99 3.46
C HIS A 121 -2.06 -11.69 4.85
N LEU A 122 -2.07 -10.42 5.26
CA LEU A 122 -1.53 -10.00 6.55
C LEU A 122 -2.32 -10.59 7.72
N MET A 123 -3.63 -10.45 7.71
CA MET A 123 -4.48 -10.96 8.79
C MET A 123 -4.48 -12.50 8.85
N ASN A 124 -4.45 -13.16 7.69
CA ASN A 124 -4.28 -14.61 7.63
C ASN A 124 -2.91 -15.05 8.18
N ALA A 125 -1.83 -14.34 7.83
CA ALA A 125 -0.50 -14.65 8.34
C ALA A 125 -0.40 -14.47 9.87
N MET A 126 -1.04 -13.43 10.42
CA MET A 126 -1.16 -13.24 11.88
C MET A 126 -1.89 -14.39 12.55
N THR A 127 -3.05 -14.75 12.02
CA THR A 127 -3.85 -15.87 12.54
C THR A 127 -3.06 -17.17 12.51
N VAL A 128 -2.37 -17.46 11.39
CA VAL A 128 -1.52 -18.65 11.26
C VAL A 128 -0.37 -18.63 12.27
N LYS A 129 0.26 -17.48 12.51
CA LYS A 129 1.35 -17.34 13.49
C LYS A 129 0.83 -17.55 14.92
N ASP A 130 -0.35 -17.06 15.26
CA ASP A 130 -0.92 -17.28 16.59
C ASP A 130 -1.28 -18.76 16.80
N LEU A 131 -1.91 -19.39 15.80
CA LEU A 131 -2.17 -20.84 15.85
C LEU A 131 -0.88 -21.66 15.87
N ALA A 132 0.15 -21.24 15.17
CA ALA A 132 1.45 -21.91 15.19
C ALA A 132 2.06 -21.94 16.59
N ALA A 133 1.91 -20.85 17.36
CA ALA A 133 2.36 -20.80 18.75
C ALA A 133 1.67 -21.89 19.59
N GLU A 134 0.34 -21.98 19.50
CA GLU A 134 -0.47 -22.97 20.20
C GLU A 134 -0.08 -24.40 19.80
N PHE A 135 0.16 -24.67 18.51
CA PHE A 135 0.60 -25.99 18.05
C PHE A 135 1.96 -26.38 18.61
N ILE A 136 2.92 -25.44 18.65
CA ILE A 136 4.25 -25.70 19.20
C ILE A 136 4.14 -26.06 20.69
N GLU A 137 3.35 -25.30 21.45
CA GLU A 137 3.10 -25.59 22.87
C GLU A 137 2.42 -26.95 23.07
N LEU A 138 1.41 -27.27 22.26
CA LEU A 138 0.74 -28.58 22.30
C LEU A 138 1.71 -29.75 22.01
N TYR A 139 2.64 -29.59 21.06
CA TYR A 139 3.65 -30.63 20.79
C TYR A 139 4.66 -30.75 21.94
N GLU A 140 5.04 -29.63 22.57
CA GLU A 140 5.98 -29.62 23.69
C GLU A 140 5.40 -30.31 24.93
N VAL A 141 4.13 -30.06 25.26
CA VAL A 141 3.44 -30.69 26.39
C VAL A 141 3.19 -32.19 26.18
N ASN A 142 2.92 -32.62 24.95
CA ASN A 142 2.63 -34.03 24.64
C ASN A 142 3.88 -34.91 24.46
N LYS A 143 5.08 -34.33 24.53
CA LYS A 143 6.34 -35.07 24.51
C LYS A 143 6.54 -35.78 25.86
N LYS A 144 6.04 -37.00 25.95
CA LYS A 144 6.35 -37.94 27.05
C LYS A 144 7.76 -38.50 26.90
#